data_AF-A0A2V8KCH5-F1
#
_entry.id   AF-A0A2V8KCH5-F1
#
_cell.length_a   1.000
_cell.length_b   1.000
_cell.length_c   1.000
_cell.angle_alpha   90.00
_cell.angle_beta   90.00
_cell.angle_gamma   90.00
#
_symmetry.space_group_name_H-M   'P 1'
#
loop_
_entity.id
_entity.type
_entity.pdbx_description
1 polymer ?
#
loop_
_entity_poly.entity_id
_entity_poly.type
_entity_poly.pdbx_seq_one_letter_code
_entity_poly.pdbx_strand_id
1 'polypeptide(L)' 'LNAFADASGGKAWLVSGGSTENRGNEIQDALDEIAAELRNQYSIGYYPDHPLNDGKWHRIEIRAKDRRYRIRARKEYFGK' A
#
# COMPACT_ATOMS: atom_id res chain seq x y z
N LEU A 1 -4.35 12.80 0.30
CA LEU A 1 -3.54 11.91 1.17
C LEU A 1 -3.71 10.43 0.79
N ASN A 2 -4.92 9.89 0.67
CA ASN A 2 -5.14 8.50 0.19
C ASN A 2 -4.53 8.20 -1.19
N ALA A 3 -4.49 9.18 -2.09
CA ALA A 3 -3.92 9.03 -3.43
C ALA A 3 -2.42 8.66 -3.46
N PHE A 4 -1.62 9.09 -2.48
CA PHE A 4 -0.20 8.74 -2.42
C PHE A 4 0.03 7.33 -1.87
N ALA A 5 -0.83 6.91 -0.94
CA ALA A 5 -0.83 5.55 -0.41
C ALA A 5 -1.25 4.55 -1.51
N ASP A 6 -2.27 4.87 -2.31
CA ASP A 6 -2.69 4.03 -3.44
C ASP A 6 -1.63 3.96 -4.56
N ALA A 7 -0.89 5.03 -4.81
CA ALA A 7 0.15 5.08 -5.84
C ALA A 7 1.40 4.26 -5.46
N SER A 8 1.70 4.12 -4.17
CA SER A 8 2.81 3.30 -3.66
C SER A 8 2.36 1.87 -3.27
N GLY A 9 1.07 1.64 -3.10
CA GLY A 9 0.52 0.41 -2.51
C GLY A 9 0.53 0.42 -0.96
N GLY A 10 0.79 1.56 -0.33
CA GLY A 10 0.77 1.74 1.13
C GLY A 10 -0.63 1.99 1.72
N LYS A 11 -0.71 2.12 3.05
CA LYS A 11 -1.91 2.53 3.80
C LYS A 11 -1.60 3.81 4.56
N ALA A 12 -2.50 4.79 4.50
CA ALA A 12 -2.42 6.00 5.31
C ALA A 12 -3.54 5.97 6.35
N TRP A 13 -3.20 6.33 7.58
CA TRP A 13 -4.15 6.48 8.68
C TRP A 13 -4.29 7.97 8.99
N LEU A 14 -5.52 8.46 9.02
CA LEU A 14 -5.82 9.82 9.44
C LEU A 14 -6.37 9.75 10.86
N VAL A 15 -5.56 10.20 11.83
CA VAL A 15 -6.04 10.42 13.20
C VAL A 15 -6.70 11.80 13.22
N SER A 16 -7.98 11.87 13.57
CA SER A 16 -8.75 13.11 13.46
C SER A 16 -8.18 14.19 14.39
N GLY A 17 -7.96 15.38 13.82
CA GLY A 17 -7.39 16.53 14.50
C GLY A 17 -8.45 17.26 15.32
N GLY A 18 -8.72 16.78 16.53
CA GLY A 18 -9.46 17.50 17.55
C GLY A 18 -9.09 16.92 18.91
N SER A 19 -8.89 17.78 19.91
CA SER A 19 -8.62 17.40 21.30
C SER A 19 -9.86 16.72 21.89
N THR A 20 -10.06 15.44 21.58
CA THR A 20 -11.17 14.64 22.10
C THR A 20 -10.60 13.47 22.89
N GLU A 21 -11.21 13.18 24.03
CA GLU A 21 -10.76 12.30 25.12
C GLU A 21 -10.42 10.86 24.70
N ASN A 22 -10.67 10.47 23.44
CA ASN A 22 -10.51 9.11 22.91
C ASN A 22 -9.32 8.94 21.95
N ARG A 23 -8.47 9.95 21.76
CA ARG A 23 -7.34 9.89 20.82
C ARG A 23 -6.31 8.81 21.13
N GLY A 24 -6.12 8.49 22.41
CA GLY A 24 -5.24 7.39 22.82
C GLY A 24 -5.75 6.03 22.31
N ASN A 25 -7.07 5.83 22.34
CA ASN A 25 -7.71 4.60 21.88
C ASN A 25 -7.64 4.49 20.36
N GLU A 26 -7.90 5.57 19.61
CA GLU A 26 -7.81 5.55 18.13
C GLU A 26 -6.39 5.23 17.62
N ILE A 27 -5.38 5.74 18.31
CA ILE A 27 -3.98 5.44 17.99
C ILE A 27 -3.66 3.98 18.34
N GLN A 28 -4.12 3.50 19.50
CA GLN A 28 -3.91 2.12 19.91
C GLN A 28 -4.58 1.13 18.94
N ASP A 29 -5.81 1.39 18.53
CA ASP A 29 -6.54 0.58 17.55
C ASP A 29 -5.81 0.55 16.20
N ALA A 30 -5.30 1.70 15.74
CA ALA A 30 -4.52 1.77 14.51
C ALA A 30 -3.19 0.99 14.62
N LEU A 31 -2.52 1.07 15.77
CA LEU A 31 -1.29 0.33 16.04
C LEU A 31 -1.54 -1.18 16.13
N ASP A 32 -2.63 -1.61 16.76
CA ASP A 32 -3.02 -3.02 16.86
C ASP A 32 -3.36 -3.60 15.48
N GLU A 33 -4.05 -2.84 14.62
CA GLU A 33 -4.30 -3.23 13.25
C GLU A 33 -3.00 -3.31 12.42
N ILE A 34 -2.07 -2.35 12.60
CA ILE A 34 -0.74 -2.41 11.94
C ILE A 34 0.05 -3.63 12.43
N ALA A 35 0.06 -3.92 13.74
CA ALA A 35 0.76 -5.06 14.31
C ALA A 35 0.19 -6.40 13.81
N ALA A 36 -1.14 -6.48 13.64
CA ALA A 36 -1.80 -7.63 13.02
C ALA A 36 -1.48 -7.75 11.51
N GLU A 37 -1.45 -6.63 10.77
CA GLU A 37 -1.11 -6.61 9.33
C GLU A 37 0.37 -7.00 9.09
N LEU A 38 1.31 -6.57 9.95
CA LEU A 38 2.76 -6.81 9.79
C LEU A 38 3.15 -8.30 9.80
N ARG A 39 2.34 -9.17 10.43
CA ARG A 39 2.62 -10.61 10.50
C ARG A 39 2.41 -11.33 9.17
N ASN A 40 1.70 -10.71 8.22
CA ASN A 40 1.27 -11.35 6.97
C ASN A 40 1.58 -10.52 5.71
N GLN A 41 2.55 -9.60 5.78
CA GLN A 41 2.96 -8.80 4.63
C GLN A 41 4.07 -9.49 3.84
N TYR A 42 3.83 -9.70 2.54
CA TYR A 42 4.82 -10.21 1.59
C TYR A 42 5.20 -9.11 0.61
N SER A 43 6.50 -8.90 0.43
CA SER A 43 7.05 -7.98 -0.58
C SER A 43 7.50 -8.78 -1.80
N ILE A 44 6.99 -8.42 -2.98
CA ILE A 44 7.32 -9.05 -4.26
C ILE A 44 8.06 -8.04 -5.12
N GLY A 45 9.27 -8.38 -5.56
CA GLY A 45 10.01 -7.62 -6.56
C GLY A 45 9.68 -8.13 -7.97
N TYR A 46 9.45 -7.21 -8.90
CA TYR A 46 9.28 -7.52 -10.32
C TYR A 46 10.29 -6.70 -11.13
N TYR A 47 11.07 -7.39 -11.96
CA TYR A 47 11.99 -6.76 -12.91
C TYR A 47 11.44 -7.03 -14.32
N PRO A 48 11.10 -5.99 -15.09
CA PRO A 48 10.63 -6.16 -16.46
C PRO A 48 11.75 -6.67 -17.37
N ASP A 49 11.37 -7.46 -18.39
CA ASP A 49 12.31 -7.96 -19.41
C ASP A 49 12.70 -6.89 -20.45
N HIS A 50 12.00 -5.75 -20.49
CA HIS A 50 12.30 -4.63 -21.37
C HIS A 50 13.13 -3.53 -20.67
N PRO A 51 13.90 -2.73 -21.44
CA PRO A 51 14.69 -1.64 -20.89
C PRO A 51 13.79 -0.66 -20.12
N LEU A 52 14.22 -0.32 -18.90
CA LEU A 52 13.55 0.63 -18.00
C LEU A 52 13.60 2.08 -18.50
N ASN A 53 14.09 2.34 -19.73
CA ASN A 53 14.42 3.66 -20.26
C ASN A 53 13.60 3.97 -21.52
N ASP A 54 12.44 3.31 -21.68
CA ASP A 54 11.65 3.38 -22.90
C ASP A 54 10.74 4.60 -23.00
N GLY A 55 10.73 5.46 -21.98
CA GLY A 55 9.95 6.69 -21.92
C GLY A 55 8.43 6.45 -21.84
N LYS A 56 8.00 5.23 -21.50
CA LYS A 56 6.58 4.84 -21.52
C LYS A 56 6.06 4.53 -20.12
N TRP A 57 4.74 4.62 -20.00
CA TRP A 57 4.01 4.15 -18.84
C TRP A 57 3.69 2.66 -18.99
N HIS A 58 3.98 1.90 -17.94
CA HIS A 58 3.76 0.46 -17.88
C HIS A 58 2.79 0.13 -16.76
N ARG A 59 1.75 -0.64 -17.08
CA ARG A 59 0.77 -1.10 -16.10
C ARG A 59 1.23 -2.40 -15.45
N ILE A 60 1.10 -2.46 -14.12
CA ILE A 60 1.31 -3.65 -13.30
C ILE A 60 -0.05 -4.14 -12.82
N GLU A 61 -0.31 -5.43 -13.01
CA GLU A 61 -1.48 -6.10 -12.44
C GLU A 61 -1.01 -7.31 -11.62
N ILE A 62 -1.37 -7.33 -10.34
CA ILE A 62 -1.11 -8.46 -9.46
C ILE A 62 -2.41 -9.19 -9.20
N ARG A 63 -2.41 -10.50 -9.42
CA ARG A 63 -3.54 -11.40 -9.15
C ARG A 63 -3.11 -12.47 -8.15
N ALA A 64 -3.86 -12.57 -7.05
CA ALA A 64 -3.71 -13.65 -6.10
C ALA A 64 -4.57 -14.83 -6.56
N LYS A 65 -4.06 -16.06 -6.37
CA LYS A 65 -4.80 -17.29 -6.71
C LYS A 65 -6.08 -17.41 -5.87
N ASP A 66 -6.01 -17.04 -4.60
CA ASP A 66 -7.16 -16.97 -3.69
C ASP A 66 -7.63 -15.52 -3.55
N ARG A 67 -8.94 -15.31 -3.68
CA ARG A 67 -9.62 -14.01 -3.56
C ARG A 67 -9.71 -13.51 -2.12
N ARG A 68 -9.40 -14.35 -1.13
CA ARG A 68 -9.30 -13.96 0.29
C ARG A 68 -8.12 -13.03 0.56
N TYR A 69 -7.11 -13.03 -0.31
CA TYR A 69 -5.95 -12.15 -0.16
C TYR A 69 -6.27 -10.75 -0.65
N ARG A 70 -5.95 -9.75 0.18
CA ARG A 70 -6.03 -8.35 -0.18
C ARG A 70 -4.71 -7.93 -0.83
N ILE A 71 -4.77 -7.60 -2.12
CA ILE A 71 -3.61 -7.14 -2.88
C ILE A 71 -3.52 -5.62 -2.76
N ARG A 72 -2.35 -5.13 -2.35
CA ARG A 72 -1.99 -3.71 -2.40
C ARG A 72 -0.66 -3.60 -3.15
N ALA A 73 -0.66 -2.85 -4.25
CA ALA A 73 0.50 -2.74 -5.12
C ALA A 73 0.45 -1.47 -5.95
N ARG A 74 1.61 -1.00 -6.37
CA ARG A 74 1.74 0.06 -7.38
C ARG A 74 1.12 -0.40 -8.69
N LYS A 75 0.23 0.43 -9.25
CA LYS A 75 -0.52 0.10 -10.47
C LYS A 75 0.27 0.34 -11.75
N GLU A 76 1.20 1.28 -11.73
CA GLU A 76 1.94 1.71 -12.92
C GLU A 76 3.33 2.22 -12.57
N TYR A 77 4.29 2.07 -13.47
CA TYR A 77 5.61 2.70 -13.39
C TYR A 77 5.97 3.37 -14.72
N PHE A 78 6.84 4.37 -14.64
CA PHE A 78 7.38 5.06 -15.81
C PHE A 78 8.80 4.57 -16.08
N GLY A 79 9.07 4.14 -17.30
CA GLY A 79 10.41 3.80 -17.74
C GLY A 79 11.19 5.08 -18.06
N LYS A 80 12.06 5.52 -17.13
CA LYS A 80 12.85 6.74 -17.26
C LYS A 80 14.27 6.44 -17.73
#